data_AF-A0A354ZJD0-F1
#
_entry.id   AF-A0A354ZJD0-F1
#
_cell.length_a   1.000
_cell.length_b   1.000
_cell.length_c   1.000
_cell.angle_alpha   90.00
_cell.angle_beta   90.00
_cell.angle_gamma   90.00
#
_symmetry.space_group_name_H-M   'P 1'
#
loop_
_entity.id
_entity.type
_entity.pdbx_description
1 polymer ?
#
loop_
_entity_poly.entity_id
_entity_poly.type
_entity_poly.pdbx_seq_one_letter_code
_entity_poly.pdbx_strand_id
1 'polypeptide(L)'
;MFFTEVGVALNRLDDHVPYAGGAVVQDARRLARNLSGARVLHISSTPYGGGVAELLHTIVPLMRDAGLDARWYVIDGAPGRFFEVTKKIHNALQGMEDDLTSEEWALYEEVNRSLVAGFPGGPWDFVVIHDPQPLQMGALVRDSISSGVDEGGAQSAKWFWRCHIDMSTPLASTWERLHPWVNRYDGAIVTSRDYAGEEIRVPVAEITPSIDPT
;
A
#
# COMPACT_ATOMS: atom_id res chain seq x y z
N MET A 1 -0.41 20.68 -1.77
CA MET A 1 0.08 19.42 -2.36
C MET A 1 -0.45 18.33 -1.44
N PHE A 2 -1.14 17.31 -1.96
CA PHE A 2 -1.79 16.28 -1.11
C PHE A 2 -0.87 15.11 -0.78
N PHE A 3 0.31 15.06 -1.38
CA PHE A 3 1.31 14.03 -1.14
C PHE A 3 2.70 14.63 -1.10
N THR A 4 3.55 14.08 -0.26
CA THR A 4 4.98 14.43 -0.17
C THR A 4 5.83 13.19 -0.39
N GLU A 5 6.87 13.29 -1.23
CA GLU A 5 7.84 12.20 -1.41
C GLU A 5 8.69 12.06 -0.15
N VAL A 6 8.86 10.83 0.32
CA VAL A 6 9.69 10.53 1.49
C VAL A 6 11.10 10.19 1.05
N GLY A 7 12.07 10.96 1.53
CA GLY A 7 13.48 10.62 1.41
C GLY A 7 13.81 9.41 2.29
N VAL A 8 14.36 8.35 1.69
CA VAL A 8 14.82 7.15 2.40
C VAL A 8 16.35 7.10 2.41
N ALA A 9 16.93 6.58 3.50
CA ALA A 9 18.36 6.37 3.60
C ALA A 9 18.84 5.26 2.65
N LEU A 10 20.15 5.24 2.35
CA LEU A 10 20.73 4.14 1.60
C LEU A 10 20.71 2.86 2.46
N ASN A 11 20.23 1.76 1.90
CA ASN A 11 20.26 0.43 2.50
C ASN A 11 20.61 -0.56 1.38
N ARG A 12 21.67 -1.36 1.56
CA ARG A 12 22.17 -2.25 0.52
C ARG A 12 21.81 -3.69 0.87
N LEU A 13 21.41 -4.48 -0.12
CA LEU A 13 21.14 -5.90 0.11
C LEU A 13 22.35 -6.64 0.70
N ASP A 14 23.57 -6.18 0.39
CA ASP A 14 24.81 -6.77 0.91
C ASP A 14 24.96 -6.59 2.44
N ASP A 15 24.36 -5.54 3.01
CA ASP A 15 24.36 -5.29 4.46
C ASP A 15 23.52 -6.33 5.22
N HIS A 16 22.62 -7.04 4.51
CA HIS A 16 21.76 -8.09 5.07
C HIS A 16 22.38 -9.49 5.01
N VAL A 17 23.55 -9.66 4.35
CA VAL A 17 24.23 -10.96 4.24
C VAL A 17 24.51 -11.62 5.60
N PRO A 18 24.95 -10.90 6.66
CA PRO A 18 25.18 -11.52 7.98
C PRO A 18 23.94 -12.11 8.64
N TYR A 19 22.73 -11.65 8.27
CA TYR A 19 21.47 -12.02 8.91
C TYR A 19 20.65 -13.00 8.07
N ALA A 20 20.55 -12.74 6.76
CA ALA A 20 19.76 -13.54 5.83
C ALA A 20 20.60 -14.60 5.08
N GLY A 21 21.92 -14.46 5.07
CA GLY A 21 22.84 -15.30 4.30
C GLY A 21 22.96 -14.89 2.83
N GLY A 22 24.15 -15.13 2.26
CA GLY A 22 24.46 -14.70 0.89
C GLY A 22 23.57 -15.33 -0.19
N ALA A 23 23.07 -16.54 0.02
CA ALA A 23 22.18 -17.22 -0.92
C ALA A 23 20.83 -16.48 -1.07
N VAL A 24 20.25 -16.02 0.03
CA VAL A 24 18.97 -15.27 0.03
C VAL A 24 19.15 -13.92 -0.67
N VAL A 25 20.24 -13.21 -0.37
CA VAL A 25 20.59 -11.94 -1.03
C VAL A 25 20.78 -12.11 -2.54
N GLN A 26 21.48 -13.16 -2.97
CA GLN A 26 21.65 -13.47 -4.39
C GLN A 26 20.33 -13.83 -5.07
N ASP A 27 19.44 -14.52 -4.36
CA ASP A 27 18.13 -14.88 -4.88
C ASP A 27 17.23 -13.64 -5.06
N ALA A 28 17.23 -12.72 -4.09
CA ALA A 28 16.54 -11.44 -4.21
C ALA A 28 17.02 -10.64 -5.43
N ARG A 29 18.35 -10.52 -5.62
CA ARG A 29 18.92 -9.88 -6.82
C ARG A 29 18.51 -10.61 -8.10
N ARG A 30 18.50 -11.95 -8.08
CA ARG A 30 18.09 -12.78 -9.23
C ARG A 30 16.66 -12.52 -9.64
N LEU A 31 15.73 -12.45 -8.69
CA LEU A 31 14.32 -12.17 -8.94
C LEU A 31 14.13 -10.75 -9.48
N ALA A 32 14.87 -9.77 -8.92
CA ALA A 32 14.79 -8.38 -9.34
C ALA A 32 15.31 -8.12 -10.77
N ARG A 33 16.17 -8.98 -11.35
CA ARG A 33 16.73 -8.76 -12.70
C ARG A 33 15.67 -8.56 -13.78
N ASN A 34 14.57 -9.30 -13.71
CA ASN A 34 13.48 -9.19 -14.69
C ASN A 34 12.61 -7.94 -14.47
N LEU A 35 12.81 -7.24 -13.35
CA LEU A 35 12.11 -6.01 -12.95
C LEU A 35 13.07 -4.80 -12.93
N SER A 36 14.28 -4.94 -13.48
CA SER A 36 15.26 -3.86 -13.49
C SER A 36 14.70 -2.64 -14.20
N GLY A 37 14.74 -1.48 -13.54
CA GLY A 37 14.17 -0.22 -14.02
C GLY A 37 12.66 -0.09 -13.88
N ALA A 38 11.96 -1.09 -13.35
CA ALA A 38 10.52 -0.98 -13.08
C ALA A 38 10.25 0.11 -12.06
N ARG A 39 9.24 0.94 -12.34
CA ARG A 39 8.83 2.08 -11.53
C ARG A 39 7.76 1.63 -10.56
N VAL A 40 8.11 1.62 -9.27
CA VAL A 40 7.24 1.14 -8.19
C VAL A 40 6.87 2.33 -7.31
N LEU A 41 5.58 2.62 -7.20
CA LEU A 41 5.07 3.64 -6.30
C LEU A 41 4.46 3.01 -5.06
N HIS A 42 4.95 3.40 -3.89
CA HIS A 42 4.31 3.13 -2.61
C HIS A 42 3.55 4.37 -2.13
N ILE A 43 2.30 4.20 -1.72
CA ILE A 43 1.54 5.25 -1.02
C ILE A 43 1.12 4.74 0.36
N SER A 44 1.43 5.53 1.40
CA SER A 44 0.97 5.29 2.77
C SER A 44 0.47 6.58 3.43
N SER A 45 0.07 6.50 4.69
CA SER A 45 -0.54 7.61 5.44
C SER A 45 0.46 8.52 6.15
N THR A 46 1.61 8.00 6.60
CA THR A 46 2.60 8.74 7.39
C THR A 46 4.02 8.23 7.12
N PRO A 47 5.04 9.12 7.12
CA PRO A 47 6.45 8.74 7.02
C PRO A 47 7.09 8.41 8.38
N TYR A 48 6.36 8.64 9.47
CA TYR A 48 6.84 8.44 10.84
C TYR A 48 5.81 7.69 11.68
N GLY A 49 6.32 6.84 12.57
CA GLY A 49 5.51 6.11 13.53
C GLY A 49 4.77 4.91 12.91
N GLY A 50 4.86 3.77 13.58
CA GLY A 50 4.17 2.54 13.20
C GLY A 50 4.96 1.67 12.22
N GLY A 51 4.58 0.39 12.15
CA GLY A 51 5.31 -0.64 11.42
C GLY A 51 5.36 -0.44 9.90
N VAL A 52 4.40 0.29 9.30
CA VAL A 52 4.41 0.56 7.86
C VAL A 52 5.53 1.53 7.48
N ALA A 53 5.72 2.60 8.26
CA ALA A 53 6.79 3.55 8.01
C ALA A 53 8.16 2.89 8.21
N GLU A 54 8.33 2.11 9.28
CA GLU A 54 9.55 1.33 9.54
C GLU A 54 9.86 0.37 8.39
N LEU A 55 8.86 -0.40 7.93
CA LEU A 55 8.99 -1.29 6.79
C LEU A 55 9.40 -0.54 5.51
N LEU A 56 8.77 0.60 5.22
CA LEU A 56 9.03 1.36 3.98
C LEU A 56 10.38 2.04 3.96
N HIS A 57 10.90 2.48 5.12
CA HIS A 57 12.28 2.95 5.25
C HIS A 57 13.32 1.88 4.92
N THR A 58 12.97 0.60 5.05
CA THR A 58 13.86 -0.53 4.69
C THR A 58 13.61 -1.03 3.27
N ILE A 59 12.37 -1.37 2.91
CA ILE A 59 12.12 -2.10 1.66
C ILE A 59 12.31 -1.21 0.43
N VAL A 60 11.99 0.09 0.50
CA VAL A 60 12.15 1.01 -0.63
C VAL A 60 13.62 1.14 -1.04
N PRO A 61 14.59 1.41 -0.14
CA PRO A 61 15.98 1.44 -0.54
C PRO A 61 16.53 0.07 -0.95
N LEU A 62 16.06 -1.05 -0.37
CA LEU A 62 16.44 -2.39 -0.85
C LEU A 62 15.95 -2.68 -2.27
N MET A 63 14.74 -2.25 -2.63
CA MET A 63 14.25 -2.31 -4.00
C MET A 63 15.12 -1.46 -4.95
N ARG A 64 15.57 -0.28 -4.51
CA ARG A 64 16.50 0.57 -5.26
C ARG A 64 17.85 -0.11 -5.47
N ASP A 65 18.43 -0.70 -4.43
CA ASP A 65 19.70 -1.46 -4.53
C ASP A 65 19.56 -2.73 -5.40
N ALA A 66 18.35 -3.29 -5.50
CA ALA A 66 18.04 -4.41 -6.40
C ALA A 66 17.87 -3.99 -7.87
N GLY A 67 17.80 -2.69 -8.16
CA GLY A 67 17.72 -2.14 -9.51
C GLY A 67 16.34 -1.61 -9.95
N LEU A 68 15.38 -1.44 -9.03
CA LEU A 68 14.07 -0.86 -9.32
C LEU A 68 14.07 0.66 -9.09
N ASP A 69 13.21 1.42 -9.79
CA ASP A 69 12.91 2.83 -9.47
C ASP A 69 11.73 2.88 -8.48
N ALA A 70 12.00 2.51 -7.23
CA ALA A 70 11.01 2.53 -6.17
C ALA A 70 10.91 3.91 -5.52
N ARG A 71 9.70 4.44 -5.34
CA ARG A 71 9.43 5.71 -4.66
C ARG A 71 8.30 5.56 -3.65
N TRP A 72 8.32 6.40 -2.64
CA TRP A 72 7.35 6.37 -1.56
C TRP A 72 6.80 7.78 -1.31
N TYR A 73 5.48 7.89 -1.40
CA TYR A 73 4.73 9.11 -1.10
C TYR A 73 3.81 8.87 0.08
N VAL A 74 3.64 9.92 0.89
CA VAL A 74 2.73 9.93 2.03
C VAL A 74 1.66 10.99 1.84
N ILE A 75 0.47 10.73 2.37
CA ILE A 75 -0.59 11.74 2.43
C ILE A 75 -0.07 12.96 3.21
N ASP A 76 -0.27 14.14 2.62
CA ASP A 76 0.08 15.43 3.21
C ASP A 76 -1.12 16.38 3.20
N GLY A 77 -1.32 17.11 4.29
CA GLY A 77 -2.42 18.08 4.42
C GLY A 77 -3.82 17.49 4.64
N ALA A 78 -3.97 16.19 4.93
CA ALA A 78 -5.26 15.64 5.37
C ALA A 78 -5.63 16.15 6.78
N PRO A 79 -6.92 16.40 7.07
CA PRO A 79 -7.34 16.92 8.37
C PRO A 79 -7.09 15.91 9.49
N GLY A 80 -6.72 16.34 10.69
CA GLY A 80 -6.44 15.45 11.84
C GLY A 80 -7.57 14.44 12.11
N ARG A 81 -8.84 14.88 11.96
CA ARG A 81 -10.02 14.04 12.10
C ARG A 81 -10.06 12.84 11.12
N PHE A 82 -9.44 12.95 9.95
CA PHE A 82 -9.30 11.82 9.02
C PHE A 82 -8.45 10.69 9.62
N PHE A 83 -7.38 11.03 10.33
CA PHE A 83 -6.52 10.04 10.99
C PHE A 83 -7.20 9.41 12.21
N GLU A 84 -8.07 10.15 12.90
CA GLU A 84 -8.93 9.60 13.96
C GLU A 84 -9.93 8.58 13.38
N VAL A 85 -10.62 8.95 12.29
CA VAL A 85 -11.58 8.06 11.59
C VAL A 85 -10.89 6.82 11.05
N THR A 86 -9.73 6.96 10.40
CA THR A 86 -9.02 5.80 9.86
C THR A 86 -8.39 4.92 10.93
N LYS A 87 -8.09 5.46 12.13
CA LYS A 87 -7.73 4.65 13.30
C LYS A 87 -8.92 3.82 13.78
N LYS A 88 -10.14 4.35 13.78
CA LYS A 88 -11.35 3.55 14.06
C LYS A 88 -11.53 2.43 13.04
N ILE A 89 -11.35 2.72 11.75
CA ILE A 89 -11.37 1.70 10.69
C ILE A 89 -10.36 0.60 10.97
N HIS A 90 -9.12 0.97 11.30
CA HIS A 90 -8.06 0.02 11.66
C HIS A 90 -8.47 -0.85 12.86
N ASN A 91 -9.01 -0.24 13.92
CA ASN A 91 -9.48 -0.95 15.10
C ASN A 91 -10.62 -1.93 14.79
N ALA A 92 -11.60 -1.48 14.00
CA ALA A 92 -12.75 -2.26 13.60
C ALA A 92 -12.35 -3.45 12.73
N LEU A 93 -11.40 -3.28 11.82
CA LEU A 93 -10.86 -4.38 11.02
C LEU A 93 -10.07 -5.40 11.85
N GLN A 94 -9.51 -5.01 13.00
CA GLN A 94 -8.90 -5.90 13.97
C GLN A 94 -9.91 -6.52 14.97
N GLY A 95 -11.20 -6.28 14.79
CA GLY A 95 -12.27 -6.88 15.59
C GLY A 95 -12.70 -6.13 16.83
N MET A 96 -12.30 -4.86 16.98
CA MET A 96 -12.90 -3.99 17.99
C MET A 96 -14.29 -3.54 17.55
N GLU A 97 -15.24 -3.49 18.49
CA GLU A 97 -16.59 -2.94 18.27
C GLU A 97 -16.56 -1.38 18.26
N ASP A 98 -15.82 -0.80 17.32
CA ASP A 98 -15.64 0.66 17.15
C ASP A 98 -16.20 1.07 15.79
N ASP A 99 -17.53 0.97 15.64
CA ASP A 99 -18.20 1.28 14.37
C ASP A 99 -18.16 2.79 14.07
N LEU A 100 -18.10 3.10 12.79
CA LEU A 100 -18.02 4.47 12.30
C LEU A 100 -19.42 5.05 12.11
N THR A 101 -19.60 6.32 12.49
CA THR A 101 -20.85 7.04 12.18
C THR A 101 -20.94 7.37 10.69
N SER A 102 -22.15 7.71 10.22
CA SER A 102 -22.38 8.16 8.84
C SER A 102 -21.52 9.38 8.47
N GLU A 103 -21.31 10.29 9.42
CA GLU A 103 -20.46 11.48 9.24
C GLU A 103 -18.98 11.13 9.14
N GLU A 104 -18.53 10.11 9.88
CA GLU A 104 -17.15 9.61 9.82
C GLU A 104 -16.88 8.92 8.48
N TRP A 105 -17.82 8.11 7.99
CA TRP A 105 -17.75 7.55 6.64
C TRP A 105 -17.74 8.64 5.57
N ALA A 106 -18.63 9.64 5.68
CA ALA A 106 -18.66 10.75 4.73
C ALA A 106 -17.33 11.52 4.70
N LEU A 107 -16.70 11.74 5.87
CA LEU A 107 -15.37 12.36 5.95
C LEU A 107 -14.29 11.50 5.29
N TYR A 108 -14.26 10.19 5.57
CA TYR A 108 -13.31 9.27 4.95
C TYR A 108 -13.42 9.33 3.42
N GLU A 109 -14.64 9.34 2.89
CA GLU A 109 -14.92 9.39 1.46
C GLU A 109 -14.56 10.74 0.83
N GLU A 110 -14.92 11.84 1.47
CA GLU A 110 -14.62 13.19 1.02
C GLU A 110 -13.10 13.42 0.91
N VAL A 111 -12.36 13.04 1.96
CA VAL A 111 -10.91 13.18 1.98
C VAL A 111 -10.29 12.31 0.89
N ASN A 112 -10.63 11.03 0.80
CA ASN A 112 -10.09 10.15 -0.25
C ASN A 112 -10.38 10.66 -1.66
N ARG A 113 -11.58 11.21 -1.91
CA ARG A 113 -11.91 11.83 -3.21
C ARG A 113 -11.05 13.06 -3.49
N SER A 114 -10.77 13.88 -2.49
CA SER A 114 -9.90 15.06 -2.64
C SER A 114 -8.44 14.69 -2.94
N LEU A 115 -7.96 13.58 -2.35
CA LEU A 115 -6.59 13.09 -2.55
C LEU A 115 -6.33 12.66 -4.01
N VAL A 116 -7.36 12.19 -4.74
CA VAL A 116 -7.24 11.78 -6.16
C VAL A 116 -6.57 12.86 -7.01
N ALA A 117 -6.93 14.13 -6.81
CA ALA A 117 -6.41 15.24 -7.61
C ALA A 117 -4.91 15.53 -7.35
N GLY A 118 -4.37 15.06 -6.22
CA GLY A 118 -2.96 15.22 -5.88
C GLY A 118 -2.12 13.98 -6.07
N PHE A 119 -2.68 12.88 -6.58
CA PHE A 119 -1.95 11.63 -6.78
C PHE A 119 -0.62 11.89 -7.52
N PRO A 120 0.51 11.33 -7.04
CA PRO A 120 1.81 11.51 -7.70
C PRO A 120 1.79 10.76 -9.03
N GLY A 121 1.35 11.45 -10.08
CA GLY A 121 1.29 10.93 -11.43
C GLY A 121 2.67 10.54 -11.96
N GLY A 122 2.68 9.65 -12.94
CA GLY A 122 3.90 9.14 -13.54
C GLY A 122 3.59 7.86 -14.31
N PRO A 123 4.47 7.46 -15.23
CA PRO A 123 4.33 6.17 -15.89
C PRO A 123 4.73 5.07 -14.90
N TRP A 124 3.89 4.77 -13.92
CA TRP A 124 4.17 3.70 -12.96
C TRP A 124 3.96 2.34 -13.62
N ASP A 125 4.83 1.38 -13.32
CA ASP A 125 4.62 -0.02 -13.72
C ASP A 125 3.84 -0.76 -12.62
N PHE A 126 4.11 -0.40 -11.36
CA PHE A 126 3.47 -0.94 -10.18
C PHE A 126 3.08 0.16 -9.19
N VAL A 127 1.89 0.06 -8.61
CA VAL A 127 1.43 0.94 -7.52
C VAL A 127 0.96 0.09 -6.34
N VAL A 128 1.48 0.38 -5.16
CA VAL A 128 1.16 -0.31 -3.91
C VAL A 128 0.55 0.69 -2.93
N ILE A 129 -0.71 0.46 -2.57
CA ILE A 129 -1.44 1.29 -1.61
C ILE A 129 -1.46 0.57 -0.27
N HIS A 130 -0.90 1.21 0.75
CA HIS A 130 -0.73 0.63 2.08
C HIS A 130 -1.91 0.99 2.98
N ASP A 131 -2.50 -0.02 3.60
CA ASP A 131 -3.54 0.07 4.63
C ASP A 131 -4.85 0.75 4.19
N PRO A 132 -5.87 0.87 5.07
CA PRO A 132 -7.16 1.43 4.70
C PRO A 132 -7.16 2.93 4.39
N GLN A 133 -6.19 3.72 4.88
CA GLN A 133 -6.27 5.19 4.78
C GLN A 133 -6.37 5.68 3.33
N PRO A 134 -5.50 5.25 2.39
CA PRO A 134 -5.56 5.65 0.99
C PRO A 134 -6.29 4.63 0.10
N LEU A 135 -6.96 3.62 0.68
CA LEU A 135 -7.57 2.50 -0.06
C LEU A 135 -8.59 3.00 -1.10
N GLN A 136 -9.51 3.87 -0.69
CA GLN A 136 -10.52 4.35 -1.63
C GLN A 136 -9.89 5.24 -2.70
N MET A 137 -8.98 6.14 -2.34
CA MET A 137 -8.28 7.01 -3.29
C MET A 137 -7.56 6.19 -4.37
N GLY A 138 -6.82 5.15 -3.97
CA GLY A 138 -6.07 4.33 -4.92
C GLY A 138 -6.96 3.61 -5.93
N ALA A 139 -8.08 3.07 -5.46
CA ALA A 139 -9.09 2.48 -6.33
C ALA A 139 -9.69 3.49 -7.31
N LEU A 140 -10.03 4.71 -6.85
CA LEU A 140 -10.56 5.77 -7.70
C LEU A 140 -9.55 6.22 -8.78
N VAL A 141 -8.27 6.38 -8.42
CA VAL A 141 -7.22 6.75 -9.37
C VAL A 141 -7.07 5.66 -10.43
N ARG A 142 -6.97 4.38 -10.02
CA ARG A 142 -6.86 3.24 -10.94
C ARG A 142 -8.02 3.21 -11.94
N ASP A 143 -9.25 3.36 -11.45
CA ASP A 143 -10.45 3.36 -12.29
C ASP A 143 -10.39 4.50 -13.33
N SER A 144 -9.94 5.69 -12.91
CA SER A 144 -9.81 6.85 -13.81
C SER A 144 -8.76 6.63 -14.90
N ILE A 145 -7.61 6.04 -14.58
CA ILE A 145 -6.52 5.78 -15.54
C ILE A 145 -6.90 4.63 -16.48
N SER A 146 -7.54 3.58 -15.96
CA SER A 146 -7.95 2.41 -16.77
C SER A 146 -9.06 2.73 -17.76
N SER A 147 -9.85 3.80 -17.51
CA SER A 147 -10.88 4.28 -18.43
C SER A 147 -10.33 5.12 -19.59
N GLY A 148 -9.06 5.55 -19.52
CA GLY A 148 -8.32 6.17 -20.61
C GLY A 148 -7.58 5.13 -21.43
N VAL A 149 -7.96 4.96 -22.69
CA VAL A 149 -7.20 4.13 -23.64
C VAL A 149 -5.90 4.88 -23.95
N ASP A 150 -4.75 4.37 -23.49
CA ASP A 150 -3.46 4.86 -23.98
C ASP A 150 -3.40 4.59 -25.49
N GLU A 151 -3.42 5.66 -26.30
CA GLU A 151 -3.33 5.62 -27.77
C GLU A 151 -2.02 4.95 -28.27
N GLY A 152 -1.08 4.63 -27.37
CA GLY A 152 0.21 4.00 -27.65
C GLY A 152 0.33 2.52 -27.29
N GLY A 153 -0.72 1.85 -26.81
CA GLY A 153 -0.66 0.42 -26.49
C GLY A 153 0.27 0.05 -25.32
N ALA A 154 0.61 1.01 -24.46
CA ALA A 154 1.38 0.77 -23.24
C ALA A 154 0.53 0.00 -22.23
N GLN A 155 1.16 -0.93 -21.51
CA GLN A 155 0.48 -1.69 -20.46
C GLN A 155 0.17 -0.78 -19.28
N SER A 156 -1.11 -0.73 -18.88
CA SER A 156 -1.52 -0.02 -17.66
C SER A 156 -0.79 -0.58 -16.43
N ALA A 157 -0.39 0.30 -15.52
CA ALA A 157 0.22 -0.06 -14.23
C ALA A 157 -0.58 -1.17 -13.52
N LYS A 158 0.10 -2.03 -12.77
CA LYS A 158 -0.54 -3.00 -11.87
C LYS A 158 -0.67 -2.44 -10.46
N TRP A 159 -1.87 -2.53 -9.90
CA TRP A 159 -2.22 -1.92 -8.62
C TRP A 159 -2.46 -2.98 -7.56
N PHE A 160 -1.79 -2.83 -6.41
CA PHE A 160 -1.92 -3.73 -5.28
C PHE A 160 -2.37 -2.96 -4.04
N TRP A 161 -3.31 -3.55 -3.30
CA TRP A 161 -3.59 -3.12 -1.94
C TRP A 161 -2.80 -3.99 -0.96
N ARG A 162 -1.99 -3.37 -0.09
CA ARG A 162 -1.23 -4.05 0.95
C ARG A 162 -1.85 -3.74 2.30
N CYS A 163 -2.44 -4.75 2.92
CA CYS A 163 -2.94 -4.70 4.28
C CYS A 163 -1.88 -5.20 5.26
N HIS A 164 -1.54 -4.39 6.26
CA HIS A 164 -0.56 -4.75 7.30
C HIS A 164 -1.21 -5.18 8.61
N ILE A 165 -2.51 -4.98 8.74
CA ILE A 165 -3.25 -5.29 9.96
C ILE A 165 -3.81 -6.71 9.95
N ASP A 166 -4.10 -7.19 11.14
CA ASP A 166 -4.85 -8.42 11.35
C ASP A 166 -6.32 -8.20 10.96
N MET A 167 -6.82 -9.01 10.02
CA MET A 167 -8.26 -9.04 9.67
C MET A 167 -8.84 -10.44 9.86
N SER A 168 -8.42 -11.17 10.90
CA SER A 168 -9.01 -12.47 11.26
C SER A 168 -10.45 -12.36 11.74
N THR A 169 -10.81 -11.26 12.40
CA THR A 169 -12.16 -11.04 12.94
C THR A 169 -12.66 -9.61 12.69
N PRO A 170 -12.73 -9.13 11.45
CA PRO A 170 -13.11 -7.75 11.18
C PRO A 170 -14.58 -7.52 11.53
N LEU A 171 -14.90 -6.33 12.04
CA LEU A 171 -16.28 -5.90 12.20
C LEU A 171 -16.96 -5.87 10.82
N ALA A 172 -18.00 -6.70 10.65
CA ALA A 172 -18.65 -6.93 9.36
C ALA A 172 -19.15 -5.63 8.70
N SER A 173 -19.75 -4.72 9.46
CA SER A 173 -20.25 -3.44 8.94
C SER A 173 -19.15 -2.56 8.33
N THR A 174 -17.95 -2.57 8.93
CA THR A 174 -16.79 -1.86 8.39
C THR A 174 -16.22 -2.58 7.17
N TRP A 175 -16.13 -3.91 7.21
CA TRP A 175 -15.61 -4.69 6.09
C TRP A 175 -16.49 -4.59 4.83
N GLU A 176 -17.82 -4.67 4.99
CA GLU A 176 -18.83 -4.47 3.93
C GLU A 176 -18.63 -3.16 3.16
N ARG A 177 -18.14 -2.11 3.82
CA ARG A 177 -17.85 -0.81 3.21
C ARG A 177 -16.54 -0.81 2.42
N LEU A 178 -15.55 -1.61 2.83
CA LEU A 178 -14.16 -1.52 2.33
C LEU A 178 -13.82 -2.58 1.30
N HIS A 179 -14.31 -3.82 1.44
CA HIS A 179 -14.01 -4.89 0.49
C HIS A 179 -14.41 -4.56 -0.97
N PRO A 180 -15.46 -3.76 -1.27
CA PRO A 180 -15.75 -3.38 -2.64
C PRO A 180 -14.64 -2.53 -3.27
N TRP A 181 -13.89 -1.77 -2.48
CA TRP A 181 -12.74 -0.99 -2.94
C TRP A 181 -11.51 -1.87 -3.15
N VAL A 182 -11.25 -2.82 -2.24
CA VAL A 182 -10.17 -3.81 -2.38
C VAL A 182 -10.31 -4.58 -3.69
N ASN A 183 -11.54 -4.97 -4.04
CA ASN A 183 -11.84 -5.69 -5.27
C ASN A 183 -11.65 -4.90 -6.56
N ARG A 184 -11.31 -3.61 -6.48
CA ARG A 184 -10.94 -2.82 -7.66
C ARG A 184 -9.44 -2.85 -7.96
N TYR A 185 -8.62 -3.46 -7.11
CA TYR A 185 -7.19 -3.61 -7.35
C TYR A 185 -6.90 -4.83 -8.25
N ASP A 186 -5.68 -4.92 -8.80
CA ASP A 186 -5.22 -6.10 -9.55
C ASP A 186 -4.81 -7.26 -8.62
N GLY A 187 -4.55 -6.97 -7.34
CA GLY A 187 -4.32 -7.95 -6.31
C GLY A 187 -4.30 -7.33 -4.91
N ALA A 188 -4.39 -8.19 -3.91
CA ALA A 188 -4.24 -7.83 -2.51
C ALA A 188 -3.04 -8.58 -1.90
N ILE A 189 -2.35 -7.92 -0.97
CA ILE A 189 -1.26 -8.50 -0.21
C ILE A 189 -1.65 -8.41 1.26
N VAL A 190 -1.74 -9.55 1.94
CA VAL A 190 -2.15 -9.66 3.35
C VAL A 190 -1.07 -10.37 4.16
N THR A 191 -1.15 -10.28 5.49
CA THR A 191 -0.21 -10.95 6.40
C THR A 191 -0.57 -12.41 6.65
N SER A 192 -1.85 -12.78 6.52
CA SER A 192 -2.36 -14.16 6.50
C SER A 192 -3.49 -14.28 5.47
N ARG A 193 -3.54 -15.38 4.70
CA ARG A 193 -4.70 -15.68 3.83
C ARG A 193 -6.00 -15.85 4.60
N ASP A 194 -5.94 -16.23 5.88
CA ASP A 194 -7.13 -16.32 6.73
C ASP A 194 -7.81 -14.95 6.89
N TYR A 195 -7.10 -13.86 6.59
CA TYR A 195 -7.62 -12.49 6.64
C TYR A 195 -8.32 -12.07 5.34
N ALA A 196 -8.08 -12.83 4.26
CA ALA A 196 -8.81 -12.66 3.02
C ALA A 196 -10.08 -13.51 3.09
N GLY A 197 -11.12 -12.93 3.68
CA GLY A 197 -12.48 -13.50 3.63
C GLY A 197 -12.94 -13.74 2.19
N GLU A 198 -14.01 -14.51 2.02
CA GLU A 198 -14.59 -14.85 0.71
C GLU A 198 -14.98 -13.60 -0.12
N GLU A 199 -15.07 -12.43 0.51
CA GLU A 199 -15.37 -11.17 -0.14
C GLU A 199 -14.21 -10.62 -0.99
N ILE A 200 -12.95 -11.06 -0.78
CA ILE A 200 -11.81 -10.68 -1.64
C ILE A 200 -11.74 -11.61 -2.85
N ARG A 201 -12.08 -11.07 -4.02
CA ARG A 201 -12.20 -11.78 -5.31
C ARG A 201 -10.98 -11.60 -6.20
N VAL A 202 -10.06 -10.71 -5.83
CA VAL A 202 -8.80 -10.46 -6.54
C VAL A 202 -7.73 -11.46 -6.08
N PRO A 203 -6.68 -11.71 -6.88
CA PRO A 203 -5.55 -12.54 -6.43
C PRO A 203 -4.96 -12.04 -5.12
N VAL A 204 -4.80 -12.94 -4.16
CA VAL A 204 -4.22 -12.63 -2.84
C VAL A 204 -2.84 -13.24 -2.71
N ALA A 205 -1.86 -12.43 -2.30
CA ALA A 205 -0.54 -12.87 -1.87
C ALA A 205 -0.42 -12.76 -0.35
N GLU A 206 0.21 -13.75 0.27
CA GLU A 206 0.55 -13.72 1.69
C GLU A 206 2.00 -13.31 1.85
N ILE A 207 2.24 -12.23 2.59
CA ILE A 207 3.57 -11.77 2.96
C ILE A 207 3.52 -11.42 4.44
N THR A 208 4.18 -12.21 5.26
CA THR A 208 4.26 -11.97 6.71
C THR A 208 5.05 -10.68 7.01
N PRO A 209 4.78 -10.00 8.14
CA PRO A 209 5.61 -8.89 8.58
C PRO A 209 7.08 -9.31 8.74
N SER A 210 7.98 -8.36 8.55
CA SER A 210 9.43 -8.54 8.75
C SER A 210 9.97 -7.38 9.58
N ILE A 211 11.13 -7.60 10.21
CA ILE A 211 11.90 -6.58 10.90
C ILE A 211 13.22 -6.36 10.15
N ASP A 212 13.74 -5.13 10.21
CA ASP A 212 15.10 -4.83 9.74
C ASP A 212 16.10 -5.12 10.88
N PRO A 213 17.05 -6.04 10.70
CA PRO A 213 18.05 -6.35 11.71
C PRO A 213 19.26 -5.39 11.72
N THR A 214 19.33 -4.43 10.79
CA THR A 214 20.47 -3.51 10.61
C THR A 214 20.41 -2.23 11.44
#